data_AF-A0A0R2MWS8-F1
#
_entry.id   AF-A0A0R2MWS8-F1
#
_cell.length_a   1.000
_cell.length_b   1.000
_cell.length_c   1.000
_cell.angle_alpha   90.00
_cell.angle_beta   90.00
_cell.angle_gamma   90.00
#
_symmetry.space_group_name_H-M   'P 1'
#
loop_
_entity.id
_entity.type
_entity.pdbx_description
1 polymer ?
#
loop_
_entity_poly.entity_id
_entity_poly.type
_entity_poly.pdbx_seq_one_letter_code
_entity_poly.pdbx_strand_id
1 'polypeptide(L)' 'MKVFSLGQTTVVFSEALKHRELLFTNDKRNIQPAEIDFTLDKLLSVDRSQANVIMGHHLAEVSVPVPTPTVEV' A
#
# COMPACT_ATOMS: atom_id res chain seq x y z
N MET A 1 -12.82 3.12 1.89
CA MET A 1 -11.84 3.48 0.83
C MET A 1 -11.42 4.92 1.02
N LYS A 2 -10.13 5.23 0.85
CA LYS A 2 -9.56 6.59 0.92
C LYS A 2 -8.63 6.80 -0.27
N VAL A 3 -8.52 8.04 -0.76
CA VAL A 3 -7.61 8.41 -1.84
C VAL A 3 -6.68 9.51 -1.35
N PHE A 4 -5.39 9.36 -1.61
CA PHE A 4 -4.34 10.29 -1.22
C PHE A 4 -3.53 10.71 -2.44
N SER A 5 -2.89 11.87 -2.32
CA SER A 5 -1.88 12.34 -3.27
C SER A 5 -0.52 12.30 -2.59
N LEU A 6 0.47 11.74 -3.30
CA LEU A 6 1.88 11.77 -2.97
C LEU A 6 2.62 12.48 -4.12
N GLY A 7 2.57 13.81 -4.11
CA GLY A 7 3.04 14.62 -5.22
C GLY A 7 2.22 14.34 -6.49
N GLN A 8 2.86 13.74 -7.50
CA GLN A 8 2.22 13.37 -8.77
C GLN A 8 1.66 11.93 -8.78
N THR A 9 1.87 11.17 -7.72
CA THR A 9 1.37 9.80 -7.56
C THR A 9 0.05 9.82 -6.80
N THR A 10 -0.95 9.11 -7.31
CA THR A 10 -2.22 8.87 -6.60
C THR A 10 -2.12 7.54 -5.85
N VAL A 11 -2.56 7.53 -4.59
CA VAL A 11 -2.60 6.33 -3.75
C VAL A 11 -4.04 6.05 -3.35
N VAL A 12 -4.59 4.91 -3.75
CA VAL A 12 -5.89 4.42 -3.29
C VAL A 12 -5.65 3.43 -2.16
N PHE A 13 -6.28 3.66 -1.01
CA PHE A 13 -6.24 2.79 0.15
C PHE A 13 -7.60 2.13 0.39
N SER A 14 -7.58 0.81 0.59
CA SER A 14 -8.74 0.04 1.01
C SER A 14 -8.38 -0.97 2.10
N GLU A 15 -9.37 -1.32 2.92
CA GLU A 15 -9.21 -2.23 4.04
C GLU A 15 -10.33 -3.26 4.01
N ALA A 16 -9.95 -4.52 4.14
CA ALA A 16 -10.82 -5.67 4.25
C ALA A 16 -10.45 -6.48 5.51
N LEU A 17 -11.27 -7.47 5.88
CA LEU A 17 -11.08 -8.23 7.13
C LEU A 17 -9.70 -8.89 7.27
N LYS A 18 -9.06 -9.27 6.16
CA LYS A 18 -7.80 -10.04 6.17
C LYS A 18 -6.62 -9.30 5.54
N HIS A 19 -6.85 -8.18 4.89
CA HIS A 19 -5.82 -7.49 4.13
C HIS A 19 -6.15 -6.00 3.97
N ARG A 20 -5.09 -5.22 3.87
CA ARG A 20 -5.09 -3.79 3.54
C ARG A 20 -4.40 -3.64 2.20
N GLU A 21 -5.02 -2.92 1.28
CA GLU A 21 -4.54 -2.76 -0.09
C GLU A 21 -4.20 -1.29 -0.37
N LEU A 22 -3.07 -1.08 -1.03
CA LEU A 22 -2.66 0.20 -1.59
C LEU A 22 -2.45 0.04 -3.10
N LEU A 23 -3.07 0.91 -3.89
CA LEU A 23 -2.84 1.03 -5.32
C LEU A 23 -2.19 2.38 -5.61
N PHE A 24 -1.02 2.36 -6.23
CA PHE A 24 -0.28 3.53 -6.65
C PHE A 24 -0.39 3.68 -8.15
N THR A 25 -0.74 4.87 -8.64
CA THR A 25 -0.70 5.19 -10.07
C THR A 25 -0.04 6.54 -10.31
N ASN A 26 0.71 6.66 -11.41
CA ASN A 26 1.35 7.89 -11.83
C ASN A 26 1.41 7.99 -13.36
N ASP A 27 0.76 8.98 -13.95
CA ASP A 27 0.62 9.07 -15.40
C ASP A 27 1.94 9.35 -16.15
N LYS A 28 2.99 9.78 -15.45
CA LYS A 28 4.23 10.29 -16.06
C LYS A 28 5.43 9.36 -15.93
N ARG A 29 5.46 8.51 -14.90
CA ARG A 29 6.61 7.65 -14.61
C ARG A 29 6.22 6.44 -13.79
N ASN A 30 7.09 5.44 -13.75
CA ASN A 30 6.96 4.32 -12.81
C ASN A 30 7.02 4.80 -11.34
N ILE A 31 6.29 4.06 -10.51
CA ILE A 31 6.28 4.23 -9.05
C ILE A 31 7.66 3.89 -8.52
N GLN A 32 8.20 4.75 -7.66
CA GLN A 32 9.49 4.56 -7.03
C GLN A 32 9.33 3.77 -5.73
N PRO A 33 10.31 2.91 -5.38
CA PRO A 33 10.38 2.25 -4.08
C PRO A 33 10.09 3.19 -2.88
N ALA A 34 10.75 4.34 -2.83
CA ALA A 34 10.60 5.27 -1.72
C ALA A 34 9.15 5.78 -1.52
N GLU A 35 8.34 5.82 -2.58
CA GLU A 35 6.92 6.19 -2.49
C GLU A 35 6.12 5.12 -1.75
N ILE A 36 6.43 3.85 -2.01
CA ILE A 36 5.80 2.70 -1.35
C ILE A 36 6.21 2.68 0.13
N ASP A 37 7.51 2.83 0.41
CA ASP A 37 8.04 2.76 1.78
C ASP A 37 7.46 3.87 2.66
N PHE A 38 7.46 5.10 2.15
CA PHE A 38 6.87 6.24 2.83
C PHE A 38 5.38 6.01 3.15
N THR A 39 4.63 5.47 2.19
CA THR A 39 3.19 5.27 2.36
C THR A 39 2.88 4.14 3.34
N LEU A 40 3.63 3.04 3.29
CA LEU A 40 3.48 1.92 4.23
C LEU A 40 3.76 2.36 5.67
N ASP A 41 4.85 3.09 5.89
CA ASP A 41 5.17 3.65 7.20
C ASP A 41 4.07 4.62 7.67
N LYS A 42 3.69 5.57 6.80
CA LYS A 42 2.78 6.66 7.18
C LYS A 42 1.35 6.22 7.43
N LEU A 43 0.83 5.28 6.64
CA LEU A 43 -0.57 4.86 6.71
C LEU A 43 -0.78 3.62 7.59
N LEU A 44 0.18 2.70 7.59
CA LEU A 44 -0.01 1.37 8.15
C LEU A 44 0.99 1.02 9.26
N SER A 45 2.05 1.83 9.43
CA SER A 45 3.16 1.60 10.37
C SER A 45 3.77 0.20 10.21
N VAL A 46 3.99 -0.20 8.96
CA VAL A 46 4.64 -1.48 8.59
C VAL A 46 5.81 -1.24 7.65
N ASP A 47 6.77 -2.16 7.66
CA ASP A 47 7.87 -2.20 6.70
C ASP A 47 7.46 -2.91 5.39
N ARG A 48 8.17 -2.62 4.29
CA ARG A 48 7.94 -3.28 3.00
C ARG A 48 8.06 -4.81 3.08
N SER A 49 8.94 -5.35 3.91
CA SER A 49 9.09 -6.81 4.09
C SER A 49 7.82 -7.50 4.57
N GLN A 50 6.86 -6.75 5.12
CA GLN A 50 5.56 -7.25 5.56
C GLN A 50 4.47 -7.15 4.47
N ALA A 51 4.82 -6.65 3.29
CA ALA A 51 3.89 -6.42 2.19
C ALA A 51 4.26 -7.26 0.96
N ASN A 52 3.24 -7.72 0.23
CA ASN A 52 3.41 -8.22 -1.12
C ASN A 52 3.32 -7.03 -2.09
N VAL A 53 4.35 -6.82 -2.90
CA VAL A 53 4.43 -5.69 -3.84
C VAL A 53 4.51 -6.21 -5.26
N ILE A 54 3.58 -5.79 -6.11
CA ILE A 54 3.59 -6.05 -7.55
C ILE A 54 3.83 -4.71 -8.26
N MET A 55 4.91 -4.66 -9.04
CA MET A 55 5.27 -3.47 -9.84
C MET A 55 4.76 -3.63 -11.26
N GLY A 56 4.10 -2.59 -11.77
CA GLY A 56 3.62 -2.51 -13.15
C GLY A 56 4.11 -1.24 -13.85
N HIS A 57 3.72 -1.07 -15.11
CA HIS A 57 3.95 0.17 -15.82
C HIS A 57 3.10 1.28 -15.21
N HIS A 58 3.75 2.31 -14.66
CA HIS A 58 3.09 3.46 -14.02
C HIS A 58 2.19 3.09 -12.83
N LEU A 59 2.35 1.88 -12.30
CA LEU A 59 1.47 1.27 -11.32
C LEU A 59 2.28 0.49 -10.27
N ALA A 60 1.81 0.48 -9.02
CA ALA A 60 2.21 -0.53 -8.05
C ALA A 60 1.01 -0.96 -7.21
N GLU A 61 0.89 -2.26 -6.97
CA GLU A 61 -0.09 -2.87 -6.08
C GLU A 61 0.63 -3.38 -4.84
N VAL A 62 0.11 -3.05 -3.66
CA VAL A 62 0.71 -3.42 -2.39
C VAL A 62 -0.34 -3.98 -1.45
N SER A 63 -0.19 -5.25 -1.11
CA SER A 63 -1.09 -5.99 -0.21
C SER A 63 -0.41 -6.26 1.12
N VAL A 64 -1.02 -5.83 2.22
CA VAL A 64 -0.54 -6.06 3.58
C VAL A 64 -1.53 -6.94 4.33
N PRO A 65 -1.16 -8.16 4.75
CA PRO A 65 -2.04 -9.01 5.54
C PRO A 65 -2.34 -8.34 6.90
N VAL A 66 -3.58 -8.44 7.33
CA VAL A 66 -4.00 -8.07 8.69
C VAL A 66 -3.93 -9.34 9.54
N PRO A 67 -3.13 -9.37 10.61
CA PRO A 67 -3.13 -10.50 11.54
C PRO A 67 -4.55 -10.74 12.04
N THR A 68 -5.06 -11.96 11.91
CA THR A 68 -6.35 -12.30 12.50
C THR A 68 -6.20 -12.16 14.02
N PRO A 69 -7.02 -11.36 14.71
CA PRO A 69 -6.96 -11.30 16.16
C PRO A 69 -7.22 -12.70 16.70
N THR A 70 -6.22 -13.29 17.37
CA THR A 70 -6.40 -14.51 18.14
C THR A 70 -7.38 -14.19 19.25
N VAL A 71 -8.61 -14.71 19.17
CA VAL A 71 -9.53 -14.64 20.29
C VAL A 71 -8.97 -15.59 21.34
N GLU A 72 -8.33 -15.04 22.37
CA GLU A 72 -8.01 -15.80 23.57
C GLU A 72 -9.34 -16.21 24.22
N VAL A 73 -9.53 -17.53 24.37
CA VAL A 73 -10.73 -18.17 24.92
C VAL A 73 -10.58 -18.32 26.43
#